data_AF-A0A964PR29-F1
#
_entry.id   AF-A0A964PR29-F1
#
_cell.length_a   1.000
_cell.length_b   1.000
_cell.length_c   1.000
_cell.angle_alpha   90.00
_cell.angle_beta   90.00
_cell.angle_gamma   90.00
#
_symmetry.space_group_name_H-M   'P 1'
#
loop_
_entity.id
_entity.type
_entity.pdbx_description
1 polymer ?
#
loop_
_entity_poly.entity_id
_entity_poly.type
_entity_poly.pdbx_seq_one_letter_code
_entity_poly.pdbx_strand_id
1 'polypeptide(L)'
;MYFLDILLNSQLLVAMLIFGVLAALEPFLETWIERAFVDNAAALWSWEHFGVPFVRAALALGFVYCAYPALFGLREAPSIATLLAAEDARTSTALGALYVLALLSPVLPIFYSHPEFVLPIQGILGTAFLFKWMSSYLLIPAIGLWPGLDFACVIVLTAYLAHRIARRMGVAIGGTVDQFGERRGSDALLTHVITLQVQLPVIVLYAAGLGRQLAI
;
A
#
# COMPACT_ATOMS: atom_id res chain seq x y z
N MET A 1 -12.87 -4.57 19.65
CA MET A 1 -11.57 -4.73 20.35
C MET A 1 -10.43 -5.14 19.41
N TYR A 2 -10.69 -5.76 18.25
CA TYR A 2 -9.65 -6.28 17.34
C TYR A 2 -8.74 -5.25 16.61
N PHE A 3 -9.22 -4.07 16.24
CA PHE A 3 -8.45 -3.19 15.34
C PHE A 3 -7.25 -2.51 16.00
N LEU A 4 -7.40 -2.01 17.23
CA LEU A 4 -6.29 -1.40 17.98
C LEU A 4 -5.21 -2.44 18.31
N ASP A 5 -5.63 -3.68 18.62
CA ASP A 5 -4.69 -4.77 18.89
C ASP A 5 -3.89 -5.16 17.63
N ILE A 6 -4.51 -5.11 16.44
CA ILE A 6 -3.81 -5.29 15.16
C ILE A 6 -2.85 -4.13 14.91
N LEU A 7 -3.29 -2.88 15.09
CA LEU A 7 -2.44 -1.69 14.89
C LEU A 7 -1.22 -1.66 15.82
N LEU A 8 -1.39 -2.11 17.06
CA LEU A 8 -0.32 -2.16 18.06
C LEU A 8 0.51 -3.45 17.99
N ASN A 9 0.25 -4.31 17.01
CA ASN A 9 1.06 -5.49 16.79
C ASN A 9 2.49 -5.08 16.41
N SER A 10 3.49 -5.63 17.11
CA SER A 10 4.90 -5.28 16.91
C SER A 10 5.38 -5.50 15.48
N GLN A 11 4.94 -6.58 14.82
CA GLN A 11 5.28 -6.86 13.43
C GLN A 11 4.69 -5.81 12.49
N LEU A 12 3.44 -5.41 12.72
CA LEU A 12 2.80 -4.37 11.90
C LEU A 12 3.48 -3.01 12.10
N LEU A 13 3.81 -2.64 13.34
CA LEU A 13 4.55 -1.41 13.63
C LEU A 13 5.92 -1.39 12.94
N VAL A 14 6.65 -2.51 12.96
CA VAL A 14 7.92 -2.66 12.24
C VAL A 14 7.70 -2.52 10.73
N ALA A 15 6.67 -3.15 10.16
CA ALA A 15 6.34 -3.02 8.75
C ALA A 15 5.98 -1.58 8.35
N MET A 16 5.22 -0.87 9.19
CA MET A 16 4.88 0.56 8.99
C MET A 16 6.13 1.44 9.04
N LEU A 17 7.07 1.14 9.96
CA LEU A 17 8.34 1.86 10.07
C LEU A 17 9.23 1.62 8.85
N ILE A 18 9.39 0.35 8.43
CA ILE A 18 10.12 0.00 7.20
C ILE A 18 9.52 0.71 6.00
N PHE A 19 8.19 0.65 5.85
CA PHE A 19 7.50 1.36 4.78
C PHE A 19 7.75 2.87 4.85
N GLY A 20 7.79 3.46 6.04
CA GLY A 20 8.09 4.89 6.21
C GLY A 20 9.48 5.28 5.80
N VAL A 21 10.47 4.46 6.14
CA VAL A 21 11.85 4.67 5.70
C VAL A 21 11.94 4.54 4.18
N LEU A 22 11.33 3.50 3.59
CA LEU A 22 11.34 3.31 2.14
C LEU A 22 10.57 4.40 1.38
N ALA A 23 9.43 4.84 1.91
CA ALA A 23 8.65 5.96 1.38
C ALA A 23 9.43 7.28 1.47
N ALA A 24 10.23 7.48 2.51
CA ALA A 24 11.11 8.64 2.61
C ALA A 24 12.30 8.58 1.65
N LEU A 25 12.73 7.39 1.23
CA LEU A 25 13.79 7.19 0.23
C LEU A 25 13.31 7.38 -1.20
N GLU A 26 12.01 7.17 -1.47
CA GLU A 26 11.43 7.25 -2.82
C GLU A 26 11.68 8.61 -3.52
N PRO A 27 11.50 9.78 -2.88
CA PRO A 27 11.78 11.07 -3.52
C PRO A 27 13.26 11.26 -3.91
N PHE A 28 14.18 10.66 -3.14
CA PHE A 28 15.61 10.70 -3.48
C PHE A 28 15.90 9.84 -4.71
N LEU A 29 15.26 8.68 -4.81
CA LEU A 29 15.37 7.80 -5.96
C LEU A 29 14.77 8.47 -7.21
N GLU A 30 13.60 9.10 -7.08
CA GLU A 30 12.95 9.86 -8.13
C GLU A 30 13.86 10.98 -8.65
N THR A 31 14.37 11.83 -7.75
CA THR A 31 15.28 12.92 -8.13
C THR A 31 16.57 12.42 -8.78
N TRP A 32 17.12 11.30 -8.30
CA TRP A 32 18.33 10.71 -8.86
C TRP A 32 18.11 10.18 -10.27
N ILE A 33 16.97 9.52 -10.52
CA ILE A 33 16.61 8.98 -11.84
C ILE A 33 16.23 10.09 -12.81
N GLU A 34 15.46 11.08 -12.38
CA GLU A 34 15.13 12.26 -13.18
C GLU A 34 16.41 12.94 -13.68
N ARG A 35 17.39 13.14 -12.80
CA ARG A 35 18.72 13.69 -13.17
C ARG A 35 19.46 12.83 -14.20
N ALA A 36 19.33 11.51 -14.10
CA ALA A 36 19.95 10.59 -15.06
C ALA A 36 19.26 10.62 -16.44
N PHE A 37 17.98 11.03 -16.51
CA PHE A 37 17.19 11.08 -17.75
C PHE A 37 16.96 12.49 -18.29
N VAL A 38 17.61 13.53 -17.74
CA VAL A 38 17.47 14.93 -18.18
C VAL A 38 17.61 15.09 -19.70
N ASP A 39 18.53 14.35 -20.32
CA ASP A 39 18.83 14.47 -21.74
C ASP A 39 17.92 13.61 -22.64
N ASN A 40 17.00 12.82 -22.07
CA ASN A 40 16.11 11.94 -22.81
C ASN A 40 14.65 12.09 -22.36
N ALA A 41 13.92 12.96 -23.05
CA ALA A 41 12.52 13.25 -22.78
C ALA A 41 11.61 12.00 -22.83
N ALA A 42 11.91 11.02 -23.67
CA ALA A 42 11.12 9.78 -23.74
C ALA A 42 11.36 8.88 -22.51
N ALA A 43 12.60 8.83 -22.02
CA ALA A 43 12.95 8.09 -20.81
C ALA A 43 12.35 8.74 -19.57
N LEU A 44 12.42 10.07 -19.47
CA LEU A 44 11.80 10.85 -18.39
C LEU A 44 10.29 10.66 -18.39
N TRP A 45 9.62 10.81 -19.54
CA TRP A 45 8.18 10.57 -19.65
C TRP A 45 7.79 9.16 -19.21
N SER A 46 8.54 8.15 -19.65
CA SER A 46 8.30 6.74 -19.28
C SER A 46 8.50 6.51 -17.78
N TRP A 47 9.49 7.16 -17.18
CA TRP A 47 9.75 7.09 -15.74
C TRP A 47 8.60 7.70 -14.93
N GLU A 48 8.14 8.90 -15.31
CA GLU A 48 7.03 9.58 -14.63
C GLU A 48 5.71 8.78 -14.73
N HIS A 49 5.42 8.19 -15.90
CA HIS A 49 4.13 7.55 -16.15
C HIS A 49 4.08 6.07 -15.75
N PHE A 50 5.22 5.38 -15.75
CA PHE A 50 5.28 3.94 -15.42
C PHE A 50 6.23 3.64 -14.26
N GLY A 51 7.42 4.23 -14.25
CA GLY A 51 8.45 3.96 -13.24
C GLY A 51 8.02 4.34 -11.84
N VAL A 52 7.71 5.62 -11.61
CA VAL A 52 7.30 6.15 -10.29
C VAL A 52 6.09 5.38 -9.74
N PRO A 53 5.00 5.18 -10.50
CA PRO A 53 3.87 4.44 -9.98
C PRO A 53 4.16 2.96 -9.71
N PHE A 54 5.05 2.33 -10.48
CA PHE A 54 5.46 0.95 -10.25
C PHE A 54 6.32 0.80 -8.99
N VAL A 55 7.21 1.76 -8.71
CA VAL A 55 7.96 1.82 -7.45
C VAL A 55 7.00 1.93 -6.28
N ARG A 56 6.02 2.83 -6.35
CA ARG A 56 5.00 2.99 -5.31
C ARG A 56 4.16 1.73 -5.11
N ALA A 57 3.78 1.05 -6.19
CA ALA A 57 3.10 -0.24 -6.15
C ALA A 57 3.95 -1.29 -5.42
N ALA A 58 5.25 -1.37 -5.76
CA ALA A 58 6.20 -2.28 -5.14
C ALA A 58 6.39 -1.99 -3.65
N LEU A 59 6.41 -0.72 -3.24
CA LEU A 59 6.45 -0.31 -1.83
C LEU A 59 5.19 -0.74 -1.08
N ALA A 60 4.01 -0.51 -1.65
CA ALA A 60 2.74 -0.91 -1.04
C ALA A 60 2.63 -2.44 -0.90
N LEU A 61 3.01 -3.18 -1.94
CA LEU A 61 3.09 -4.63 -1.91
C LEU A 61 4.12 -5.12 -0.90
N GLY A 62 5.30 -4.50 -0.86
CA GLY A 62 6.36 -4.78 0.11
C GLY A 62 5.86 -4.62 1.55
N PHE A 63 5.10 -3.56 1.83
CA PHE A 63 4.43 -3.38 3.11
C PHE A 63 3.47 -4.55 3.42
N VAL A 64 2.59 -4.91 2.47
CA VAL A 64 1.65 -6.03 2.65
C VAL A 64 2.39 -7.34 2.95
N TYR A 65 3.50 -7.62 2.25
CA TYR A 65 4.33 -8.80 2.49
C TYR A 65 5.05 -8.77 3.84
N CYS A 66 5.57 -7.63 4.28
CA CYS A 66 6.23 -7.49 5.58
C CYS A 66 5.25 -7.55 6.75
N ALA A 67 4.05 -6.99 6.56
CA ALA A 67 2.99 -6.97 7.55
C ALA A 67 2.30 -8.34 7.68
N TYR A 68 2.43 -9.22 6.68
CA TYR A 68 1.90 -10.58 6.74
C TYR A 68 2.66 -11.45 7.76
N PRO A 69 1.98 -12.25 8.61
CA PRO A 69 0.54 -12.50 8.64
C PRO A 69 -0.25 -11.61 9.62
N ALA A 70 0.44 -10.79 10.41
CA ALA A 70 -0.16 -9.89 11.40
C ALA A 70 -1.21 -8.94 10.79
N LEU A 71 -1.07 -8.59 9.53
CA LEU A 71 -2.02 -7.78 8.75
C LEU A 71 -3.45 -8.36 8.77
N PHE A 72 -3.58 -9.69 8.80
CA PHE A 72 -4.86 -10.40 8.87
C PHE A 72 -5.28 -10.74 10.31
N GLY A 73 -4.53 -10.29 11.33
CA GLY A 73 -4.76 -10.65 12.73
C GLY A 73 -4.42 -12.11 13.07
N LEU A 74 -3.70 -12.80 12.20
CA LEU A 74 -3.30 -14.19 12.38
C LEU A 74 -1.99 -14.28 13.17
N ARG A 75 -1.93 -15.21 14.13
CA ARG A 75 -0.70 -15.49 14.91
C ARG A 75 0.18 -16.52 14.23
N GLU A 76 -0.43 -17.49 13.56
CA GLU A 76 0.25 -18.55 12.83
C GLU A 76 -0.36 -18.64 11.43
N ALA A 77 0.49 -18.55 10.42
CA ALA A 77 0.13 -18.69 9.03
C ALA A 77 1.35 -19.22 8.25
N PRO A 78 1.13 -19.91 7.12
CA PRO A 78 2.23 -20.37 6.27
C PRO A 78 3.08 -19.19 5.79
N SER A 79 4.41 -19.35 5.77
CA SER A 79 5.28 -18.28 5.27
C SER A 79 5.04 -17.99 3.78
N ILE A 80 5.39 -16.79 3.32
CA ILE A 80 5.32 -16.45 1.88
C ILE A 80 6.14 -17.44 1.04
N ALA A 81 7.30 -17.89 1.54
CA ALA A 81 8.12 -18.91 0.86
C ALA A 81 7.38 -20.25 0.74
N THR A 82 6.63 -20.65 1.79
CA THR A 82 5.80 -21.84 1.77
C THR A 82 4.65 -21.71 0.79
N LEU A 83 3.99 -20.54 0.74
CA LEU A 83 2.94 -20.25 -0.23
C LEU A 83 3.46 -20.28 -1.69
N LEU A 84 4.67 -19.75 -1.92
CA LEU A 84 5.36 -19.79 -3.23
C LEU A 84 5.72 -21.21 -3.68
N ALA A 85 6.10 -22.07 -2.74
CA ALA A 85 6.52 -23.45 -3.02
C ALA A 85 5.33 -24.39 -3.28
N ALA A 86 4.11 -24.00 -2.93
CA ALA A 86 2.93 -24.83 -3.07
C ALA A 86 2.42 -24.85 -4.53
N GLU A 87 2.53 -26.01 -5.20
CA GLU A 87 2.10 -26.17 -6.60
C GLU A 87 0.59 -25.99 -6.80
N ASP A 88 -0.23 -26.41 -5.82
CA ASP A 88 -1.70 -26.27 -5.85
C ASP A 88 -2.16 -24.82 -5.66
N ALA A 89 -1.28 -23.96 -5.15
CA ALA A 89 -1.52 -22.54 -4.97
C ALA A 89 -0.99 -21.71 -6.15
N ARG A 90 -0.61 -22.36 -7.27
CA ARG A 90 -0.32 -21.67 -8.54
C ARG A 90 -1.49 -20.75 -8.84
N THR A 91 -1.20 -19.45 -8.75
CA THR A 91 -2.11 -18.33 -9.02
C THR A 91 -3.07 -18.71 -10.13
N SER A 92 -4.33 -18.97 -9.76
CA SER A 92 -5.38 -19.09 -10.77
C SER A 92 -5.31 -17.86 -11.68
N THR A 93 -5.71 -17.98 -12.94
CA THR A 93 -5.62 -16.88 -13.92
C THR A 93 -6.26 -15.59 -13.40
N ALA A 94 -7.30 -15.71 -12.56
CA ALA A 94 -7.95 -14.60 -11.86
C ALA A 94 -7.07 -13.95 -10.76
N LEU A 95 -6.29 -14.73 -10.01
CA LEU A 95 -5.35 -14.21 -9.01
C LEU A 95 -4.18 -13.50 -9.66
N GLY A 96 -3.59 -14.09 -10.70
CA GLY A 96 -2.57 -13.42 -11.50
C GLY A 96 -3.09 -12.10 -12.10
N ALA A 97 -4.34 -12.10 -12.57
CA ALA A 97 -4.98 -10.88 -13.07
C ALA A 97 -5.15 -9.81 -11.98
N LEU A 98 -5.52 -10.15 -10.74
CA LEU A 98 -5.60 -9.18 -9.64
C LEU A 98 -4.24 -8.54 -9.32
N TYR A 99 -3.18 -9.32 -9.34
CA TYR A 99 -1.82 -8.81 -9.15
C TYR A 99 -1.40 -7.87 -10.28
N VAL A 100 -1.65 -8.28 -11.53
CA VAL A 100 -1.41 -7.45 -12.72
C VAL A 100 -2.25 -6.18 -12.68
N LEU A 101 -3.52 -6.25 -12.26
CA LEU A 101 -4.40 -5.09 -12.11
C LEU A 101 -3.90 -4.14 -11.03
N ALA A 102 -3.35 -4.65 -9.92
CA ALA A 102 -2.70 -3.81 -8.92
C ALA A 102 -1.48 -3.08 -9.52
N LEU A 103 -0.65 -3.78 -10.30
CA LEU A 103 0.51 -3.16 -10.95
C LEU A 103 0.13 -2.17 -12.04
N LEU A 104 -0.95 -2.43 -12.79
CA LEU A 104 -1.43 -1.59 -13.89
C LEU A 104 -2.41 -0.49 -13.44
N SER A 105 -2.88 -0.51 -12.20
CA SER A 105 -3.84 0.48 -11.70
C SER A 105 -3.40 1.93 -11.90
N PRO A 106 -2.10 2.31 -11.79
CA PRO A 106 -1.71 3.70 -12.01
C PRO A 106 -1.81 4.17 -13.46
N VAL A 107 -1.77 3.24 -14.41
CA VAL A 107 -1.82 3.54 -15.85
C VAL A 107 -3.26 3.77 -16.31
N LEU A 108 -4.25 3.36 -15.49
CA LEU A 108 -5.65 3.50 -15.85
C LEU A 108 -6.08 4.97 -15.83
N PRO A 109 -6.72 5.46 -16.91
CA PRO A 109 -6.96 6.89 -17.10
C PRO A 109 -7.90 7.52 -16.06
N ILE A 110 -8.73 6.71 -15.41
CA ILE A 110 -9.61 7.14 -14.32
C ILE A 110 -8.82 7.70 -13.13
N PHE A 111 -7.60 7.20 -12.90
CA PHE A 111 -6.79 7.60 -11.75
C PHE A 111 -5.84 8.77 -12.01
N TYR A 112 -5.74 9.28 -13.26
CA TYR A 112 -4.97 10.50 -13.52
C TYR A 112 -5.54 11.71 -12.75
N SER A 113 -6.85 11.77 -12.59
CA SER A 113 -7.51 12.86 -11.85
C SER A 113 -7.44 12.69 -10.32
N HIS A 114 -7.16 11.47 -9.85
CA HIS A 114 -7.17 11.12 -8.43
C HIS A 114 -6.03 10.15 -8.07
N PRO A 115 -4.76 10.60 -8.17
CA PRO A 115 -3.60 9.77 -7.83
C PRO A 115 -3.64 9.32 -6.35
N GLU A 116 -4.39 10.01 -5.49
CA GLU A 116 -4.57 9.66 -4.08
C GLU A 116 -5.22 8.29 -3.84
N PHE A 117 -5.98 7.74 -4.80
CA PHE A 117 -6.62 6.44 -4.65
C PHE A 117 -5.81 5.28 -5.22
N VAL A 118 -4.78 5.56 -6.03
CA VAL A 118 -3.97 4.53 -6.67
C VAL A 118 -3.33 3.62 -5.63
N LEU A 119 -2.60 4.20 -4.67
CA LEU A 119 -1.85 3.41 -3.68
C LEU A 119 -2.76 2.62 -2.71
N PRO A 120 -3.87 3.18 -2.18
CA PRO A 120 -4.83 2.40 -1.42
C PRO A 120 -5.42 1.24 -2.22
N ILE A 121 -5.77 1.45 -3.50
CA ILE A 121 -6.32 0.40 -4.35
C ILE A 121 -5.26 -0.69 -4.60
N GLN A 122 -4.01 -0.32 -4.84
CA GLN A 122 -2.90 -1.28 -4.98
C GLN A 122 -2.70 -2.11 -3.72
N GLY A 123 -2.71 -1.45 -2.56
CA GLY A 123 -2.62 -2.12 -1.26
C GLY A 123 -3.80 -3.07 -1.03
N ILE A 124 -5.03 -2.63 -1.34
CA ILE A 124 -6.24 -3.45 -1.24
C ILE A 124 -6.16 -4.66 -2.17
N LEU A 125 -5.84 -4.48 -3.45
CA LEU A 125 -5.75 -5.56 -4.42
C LEU A 125 -4.62 -6.54 -4.07
N GLY A 126 -3.46 -6.03 -3.65
CA GLY A 126 -2.34 -6.85 -3.18
C GLY A 126 -2.68 -7.65 -1.92
N THR A 127 -3.38 -7.03 -0.97
CA THR A 127 -3.89 -7.70 0.23
C THR A 127 -4.91 -8.77 -0.13
N ALA A 128 -5.86 -8.46 -1.02
CA ALA A 128 -6.89 -9.39 -1.49
C ALA A 128 -6.26 -10.61 -2.18
N PHE A 129 -5.26 -10.37 -3.03
CA PHE A 129 -4.47 -11.41 -3.69
C PHE A 129 -3.80 -12.32 -2.66
N LEU A 130 -3.04 -11.74 -1.72
CA LEU A 130 -2.31 -12.52 -0.72
C LEU A 130 -3.26 -13.31 0.19
N PHE A 131 -4.38 -12.69 0.59
CA PHE A 131 -5.40 -13.33 1.40
C PHE A 131 -6.04 -14.52 0.69
N LYS A 132 -6.43 -14.34 -0.58
CA LYS A 132 -7.05 -15.41 -1.35
C LYS A 132 -6.06 -16.55 -1.60
N TRP A 133 -4.82 -16.21 -1.91
CA TRP A 133 -3.74 -17.19 -2.09
C TRP A 133 -3.52 -18.02 -0.82
N MET A 134 -3.42 -17.38 0.34
CA MET A 134 -3.35 -18.06 1.63
C MET A 134 -4.60 -18.92 1.91
N SER A 135 -5.80 -18.41 1.65
CA SER A 135 -7.05 -19.16 1.89
C SER A 135 -7.19 -20.39 1.00
N SER A 136 -6.71 -20.30 -0.25
CA SER A 136 -6.65 -21.42 -1.18
C SER A 136 -5.66 -22.48 -0.70
N TYR A 137 -4.49 -22.06 -0.19
CA TYR A 137 -3.53 -22.98 0.41
C TYR A 137 -4.09 -23.72 1.63
N LEU A 138 -4.87 -23.03 2.46
CA LEU A 138 -5.53 -23.62 3.63
C LEU A 138 -6.82 -24.39 3.30
N LEU A 139 -7.18 -24.51 2.01
CA LEU A 139 -8.38 -25.18 1.51
C LEU A 139 -9.69 -24.67 2.14
N ILE A 140 -9.81 -23.35 2.40
CA ILE A 140 -11.03 -22.74 2.96
C ILE A 140 -11.90 -22.20 1.82
N PRO A 141 -13.04 -22.83 1.48
CA PRO A 141 -13.75 -22.60 0.21
C PRO A 141 -14.71 -21.40 0.21
N ALA A 142 -15.10 -20.86 1.37
CA ALA A 142 -16.23 -19.93 1.50
C ALA A 142 -15.85 -18.47 1.78
N ILE A 143 -14.65 -18.03 1.39
CA ILE A 143 -14.16 -16.68 1.72
C ILE A 143 -14.23 -15.75 0.52
N GLY A 144 -14.91 -14.62 0.71
CA GLY A 144 -15.05 -13.55 -0.27
C GLY A 144 -13.86 -12.59 -0.26
N LEU A 145 -13.61 -11.93 -1.39
CA LEU A 145 -12.62 -10.84 -1.48
C LEU A 145 -13.14 -9.51 -0.90
N TRP A 146 -14.36 -9.50 -0.37
CA TRP A 146 -14.98 -8.30 0.14
C TRP A 146 -15.25 -8.45 1.64
N PRO A 147 -14.70 -7.58 2.51
CA PRO A 147 -14.80 -7.70 3.98
C PRO A 147 -16.24 -7.48 4.51
N GLY A 148 -17.14 -6.94 3.69
CA GLY A 148 -18.51 -6.57 4.04
C GLY A 148 -18.78 -5.09 3.76
N LEU A 149 -20.07 -4.70 3.73
CA LEU A 149 -20.49 -3.31 3.53
C LEU A 149 -20.11 -2.42 4.72
N ASP A 150 -20.08 -2.98 5.92
CA ASP A 150 -19.65 -2.33 7.16
C ASP A 150 -18.20 -1.83 7.04
N PHE A 151 -17.28 -2.70 6.63
CA PHE A 151 -15.88 -2.34 6.40
C PHE A 151 -15.70 -1.39 5.22
N ALA A 152 -16.47 -1.55 4.13
CA ALA A 152 -16.40 -0.68 2.96
C ALA A 152 -16.65 0.79 3.32
N CYS A 153 -17.69 1.07 4.12
CA CYS A 153 -17.99 2.43 4.58
C CYS A 153 -16.84 3.02 5.40
N VAL A 154 -16.25 2.22 6.30
CA VAL A 154 -15.13 2.66 7.14
C VAL A 154 -13.87 2.89 6.30
N ILE A 155 -13.58 2.04 5.32
CA ILE A 155 -12.44 2.19 4.39
C ILE A 155 -12.58 3.48 3.60
N VAL A 156 -13.74 3.74 3.01
CA VAL A 156 -13.98 4.97 2.22
C VAL A 156 -13.87 6.21 3.10
N LEU A 157 -14.51 6.20 4.27
CA LEU A 157 -14.44 7.32 5.21
C LEU A 157 -13.00 7.56 5.69
N THR A 158 -12.28 6.48 6.02
CA THR A 158 -10.89 6.55 6.48
C THR A 158 -9.99 7.06 5.38
N ALA A 159 -10.11 6.56 4.15
CA ALA A 159 -9.32 7.03 3.01
C ALA A 159 -9.54 8.53 2.74
N TYR A 160 -10.79 8.99 2.82
CA TYR A 160 -11.13 10.39 2.66
C TYR A 160 -10.55 11.29 3.77
N LEU A 161 -10.75 10.90 5.03
CA LEU A 161 -10.24 11.64 6.19
C LEU A 161 -8.70 11.63 6.23
N ALA A 162 -8.11 10.47 5.98
CA ALA A 162 -6.67 10.25 5.85
C ALA A 162 -6.06 11.26 4.88
N HIS A 163 -6.57 11.32 3.65
CA HIS A 163 -6.07 12.27 2.65
C HIS A 163 -6.17 13.73 3.12
N ARG A 164 -7.29 14.12 3.74
CA ARG A 164 -7.46 15.49 4.28
C ARG A 164 -6.50 15.81 5.42
N ILE A 165 -6.29 14.86 6.34
CA ILE A 165 -5.38 15.02 7.47
C ILE A 165 -3.95 15.12 6.94
N ALA A 166 -3.56 14.23 6.02
CA ALA A 166 -2.23 14.21 5.44
C ALA A 166 -1.88 15.53 4.75
N ARG A 167 -2.81 16.09 3.96
CA ARG A 167 -2.58 17.39 3.29
C ARG A 167 -2.39 18.53 4.30
N ARG A 168 -3.16 18.55 5.38
CA ARG A 168 -3.03 19.59 6.43
C ARG A 168 -1.74 19.44 7.22
N MET A 169 -1.39 18.22 7.61
CA MET A 169 -0.16 17.92 8.35
C MET A 169 1.08 18.16 7.50
N GLY A 170 1.06 17.76 6.23
CA GLY A 170 2.13 17.98 5.28
C GLY A 170 2.49 19.45 5.11
N VAL A 171 1.48 20.31 4.92
CA VAL A 171 1.69 21.76 4.81
C VAL A 171 2.18 22.36 6.14
N ALA A 172 1.61 21.95 7.27
CA ALA A 172 2.00 22.49 8.58
C ALA A 172 3.44 22.10 8.98
N ILE A 173 3.79 20.83 8.83
CA ILE A 173 5.12 20.31 9.18
C ILE A 173 6.15 20.77 8.15
N GLY A 174 5.81 20.72 6.87
CA GLY A 174 6.63 21.22 5.77
C GLY A 174 7.00 22.69 5.92
N GLY A 175 6.01 23.54 6.17
CA GLY A 175 6.23 24.97 6.40
C GLY A 175 7.07 25.27 7.64
N THR A 176 6.99 24.42 8.68
CA THR A 176 7.83 24.56 9.88
C THR A 176 9.27 24.14 9.58
N VAL A 177 9.48 23.05 8.85
CA VAL A 177 10.83 22.56 8.48
C VAL A 177 11.53 23.53 7.52
N ASP A 178 10.79 24.10 6.57
CA ASP A 178 11.33 25.11 5.65
C ASP A 178 11.77 26.39 6.38
N GLN A 179 11.09 26.77 7.47
CA GLN A 179 11.49 27.89 8.33
C GLN A 179 12.79 27.64 9.10
N PHE A 180 13.09 26.39 9.45
CA PHE A 180 14.32 26.03 10.16
C PHE A 180 15.50 25.69 9.23
N GLY A 181 15.23 25.32 7.97
CA GLY A 181 16.23 24.72 7.09
C GLY A 181 16.74 25.56 5.91
N GLU A 182 16.18 26.73 5.62
CA GLU A 182 16.45 27.53 4.39
C GLU A 182 16.38 26.73 3.06
N ARG A 183 15.85 25.51 3.07
CA ARG A 183 15.67 24.66 1.88
C ARG A 183 14.23 24.77 1.43
N ARG A 184 14.01 25.21 0.20
CA ARG A 184 12.68 25.19 -0.44
C ARG A 184 12.39 23.78 -0.97
N GLY A 185 11.20 23.24 -0.69
CA GLY A 185 10.71 21.98 -1.25
C GLY A 185 10.60 20.81 -0.26
N SER A 186 10.91 21.02 1.03
CA SER A 186 10.68 19.99 2.06
C SER A 186 9.19 19.77 2.32
N ASP A 187 8.37 20.77 2.03
CA ASP A 187 6.91 20.72 2.12
C ASP A 187 6.28 19.67 1.20
N ALA A 188 6.68 19.62 -0.06
CA ALA A 188 6.21 18.62 -1.02
C ALA A 188 6.63 17.21 -0.59
N LEU A 189 7.87 17.06 -0.15
CA LEU A 189 8.47 15.78 0.25
C LEU A 189 7.82 15.23 1.53
N LEU A 190 7.66 16.06 2.56
CA LEU A 190 6.98 15.70 3.80
C LEU A 190 5.50 15.44 3.58
N THR A 191 4.82 16.25 2.76
CA THR A 191 3.43 15.99 2.38
C THR A 191 3.30 14.65 1.69
N HIS A 192 4.24 14.28 0.82
CA HIS A 192 4.24 12.98 0.15
C HIS A 192 4.38 11.81 1.13
N VAL A 193 5.42 11.83 1.96
CA VAL A 193 5.69 10.77 2.96
C VAL A 193 4.53 10.62 3.95
N ILE A 194 4.01 11.74 4.44
CA ILE A 194 2.86 11.73 5.37
C ILE A 194 1.62 11.17 4.66
N THR A 195 1.39 11.53 3.40
CA THR A 195 0.25 11.00 2.63
C THR A 195 0.35 9.49 2.48
N LEU A 196 1.52 8.96 2.13
CA LEU A 196 1.76 7.52 2.03
C LEU A 196 1.50 6.80 3.35
N GLN A 197 1.99 7.36 4.46
CA GLN A 197 1.81 6.79 5.80
C GLN A 197 0.35 6.79 6.25
N VAL A 198 -0.34 7.90 6.03
CA VAL A 198 -1.72 8.08 6.48
C VAL A 198 -2.71 7.23 5.66
N GLN A 199 -2.29 6.70 4.50
CA GLN A 199 -3.06 5.73 3.72
C GLN A 199 -2.93 4.28 4.21
N LEU A 200 -1.85 3.92 4.93
CA LEU A 200 -1.66 2.54 5.43
C LEU A 200 -2.81 2.01 6.29
N PRO A 201 -3.43 2.79 7.21
CA PRO A 201 -4.57 2.33 7.98
C PRO A 201 -5.74 1.81 7.13
N VAL A 202 -5.91 2.31 5.91
CA VAL A 202 -6.95 1.83 4.98
C VAL A 202 -6.68 0.39 4.56
N ILE A 203 -5.42 0.07 4.25
CA ILE A 203 -4.98 -1.28 3.90
C ILE A 203 -5.14 -2.21 5.10
N VAL A 204 -4.74 -1.76 6.30
CA VAL A 204 -4.89 -2.53 7.55
C VAL A 204 -6.36 -2.79 7.87
N LEU A 205 -7.24 -1.81 7.72
CA LEU A 205 -8.69 -1.97 7.92
C LEU A 205 -9.28 -3.01 6.97
N TYR A 206 -8.90 -2.93 5.68
CA TYR A 206 -9.35 -3.90 4.68
C TYR A 206 -8.89 -5.32 5.02
N ALA A 207 -7.61 -5.48 5.36
CA ALA A 207 -7.05 -6.77 5.73
C ALA A 207 -7.65 -7.34 7.02
N ALA A 208 -7.87 -6.50 8.03
CA ALA A 208 -8.55 -6.91 9.27
C ALA A 208 -9.98 -7.38 8.99
N GLY A 209 -10.68 -6.72 8.07
CA GLY A 209 -12.01 -7.12 7.63
C GLY A 209 -12.02 -8.46 6.89
N LEU A 210 -10.98 -8.74 6.09
CA LEU A 210 -10.79 -10.05 5.46
C LEU A 210 -10.44 -11.12 6.50
N GLY A 211 -9.50 -10.83 7.40
CA GLY A 211 -9.10 -11.73 8.49
C GLY A 211 -10.26 -12.14 9.39
N ARG A 212 -11.23 -11.23 9.63
CA ARG A 212 -12.48 -11.56 10.34
C ARG A 212 -13.24 -12.72 9.70
N GLN A 213 -13.21 -12.86 8.37
CA GLN A 213 -13.89 -13.96 7.68
C GLN A 213 -13.26 -15.33 7.96
N LEU A 214 -12.00 -15.38 8.42
CA LEU A 214 -11.35 -16.62 8.82
C LEU A 214 -11.74 -17.08 10.22
N ALA A 215 -12.26 -16.16 11.04
CA ALA A 215 -12.64 -16.43 12.43
C ALA A 215 -14.13 -16.81 12.58
N ILE A 216 -14.90 -16.79 11.49
CA ILE A 216 -16.32 -17.19 11.42
C ILE A 216 -16.38 -18.60 10.87
#